data_AF-A0A9R1C6R1-F1
#
_entry.id   AF-A0A9R1C6R1-F1
#
_cell.length_a   1.000
_cell.length_b   1.000
_cell.length_c   1.000
_cell.angle_alpha   90.00
_cell.angle_beta   90.00
_cell.angle_gamma   90.00
#
_symmetry.space_group_name_H-M   'P 1'
#
loop_
_entity.id
_entity.type
_entity.pdbx_description
1 polymer ?
#
loop_
_entity_poly.entity_id
_entity_poly.type
_entity_poly.pdbx_seq_one_letter_code
_entity_poly.pdbx_strand_id
1 'polypeptide(L)'
;MKLFAMVEWAEWDWEEQVQAMRRLEKLVLMNCKLRHVPPGLASNARSLKILGLQYVKHLSYIESFPSVVELLVNRCPDLERITNLPNLQKLSIMYCPKLKVLERIASLERLVLEDYNMEKLPEYMRNIKPKHLQLFCRLWLLSVVATGQSGTEWDKFGQVEHVKAYAGDGDSQRKWYVLYTRGDNCKLDSNISSSTVFEETLSSSMVDAQGFDALYKMRRSTFSYICSLVRIPFFEGMMARDHTFVDGRLLSLQDGVAVALRVLNSGDSPLTVGSSLGVNESTVSLVTQLFVQAMCQRAMHHLGWPGSAKMEKIKNKFHKIHGLPNCCGVVHTTHIPFGSENHDHGVLLQAMFYPDLRFANTWRGASGSMNQLSLLHDSWLFKSCQEGTVLNGRKLNLSDGLDVGEYIIGDAGYPLLPWLLTPYRLEDKDLLFADFPPYQAEFNRRHSAALDITLSVLRRWKDTWKILDRGVGSCPPSQTICACCILHNIVIDMQEEEEEEEEEVRRLADEDAVRMRDILSRHLMESGGHTMAVAEADQQAAAVASGSGDGNNEQGAC
;
A
#
# COMPACT_ATOMS: atom_id res chain seq x y z
N MET A 1 37.25 -19.49 21.31
CA MET A 1 36.25 -20.56 21.15
C MET A 1 35.26 -20.16 20.07
N LYS A 2 34.86 -21.09 19.20
CA LYS A 2 33.76 -20.89 18.26
C LYS A 2 32.81 -22.06 18.42
N LEU A 3 31.53 -21.77 18.64
CA LEU A 3 30.48 -22.77 18.78
C LEU A 3 29.57 -22.65 17.57
N PHE A 4 29.39 -23.78 16.87
CA PHE A 4 28.67 -23.85 15.61
C PHE A 4 27.53 -24.84 15.70
N ALA A 5 26.40 -24.52 15.05
CA ALA A 5 25.29 -25.43 14.81
C ALA A 5 24.71 -26.07 16.08
N MET A 6 24.64 -25.30 17.16
CA MET A 6 23.95 -25.68 18.39
C MET A 6 22.43 -25.49 18.23
N VAL A 7 21.85 -26.19 17.25
CA VAL A 7 20.47 -26.00 16.78
C VAL A 7 19.42 -26.64 17.68
N GLU A 8 19.81 -27.62 18.51
CA GLU A 8 18.93 -28.26 19.50
C GLU A 8 19.09 -27.66 20.91
N TRP A 9 19.99 -26.69 21.08
CA TRP A 9 20.27 -26.08 22.37
C TRP A 9 19.56 -24.73 22.46
N ALA A 10 18.34 -24.76 23.01
CA ALA A 10 17.56 -23.56 23.30
C ALA A 10 17.99 -22.87 24.60
N GLU A 11 18.55 -23.64 25.52
CA GLU A 11 18.99 -23.22 26.84
C GLU A 11 20.48 -23.54 26.99
N TRP A 12 21.23 -22.57 27.49
CA TRP A 12 22.62 -22.74 27.87
C TRP A 12 22.82 -22.04 29.20
N ASP A 13 22.54 -22.77 30.28
CA ASP A 13 22.62 -22.25 31.62
C ASP A 13 23.98 -22.53 32.24
N TRP A 14 24.56 -21.48 32.80
CA TRP A 14 25.79 -21.52 33.56
C TRP A 14 25.66 -20.46 34.65
N GLU A 15 25.62 -20.94 35.90
CA GLU A 15 25.51 -20.12 37.09
C GLU A 15 26.77 -19.27 37.33
N GLU A 16 26.60 -18.10 37.95
CA GLU A 16 27.67 -17.13 38.20
C GLU A 16 28.79 -17.66 39.11
N GLN A 17 28.48 -18.64 39.97
CA GLN A 17 29.39 -19.20 40.95
C GLN A 17 30.44 -20.14 40.32
N VAL A 18 30.17 -20.68 39.13
CA VAL A 18 31.05 -21.67 38.49
C VAL A 18 32.16 -20.95 37.72
N GLN A 19 33.40 -21.10 38.18
CA GLN A 19 34.57 -20.42 37.59
C GLN A 19 35.13 -21.16 36.38
N ALA A 20 34.56 -20.94 35.20
CA ALA A 20 35.05 -21.50 33.93
C ALA A 20 35.50 -20.41 32.93
N MET A 21 36.22 -20.81 31.88
CA MET A 21 36.56 -19.97 30.71
C MET A 21 37.28 -18.63 30.99
N ARG A 22 37.99 -18.50 32.12
CA ARG A 22 38.67 -17.25 32.51
C ARG A 22 39.68 -16.69 31.51
N ARG A 23 40.32 -17.55 30.71
CA ARG A 23 41.30 -17.18 29.68
C ARG A 23 40.68 -17.00 28.30
N LEU A 24 39.36 -17.15 28.17
CA LEU A 24 38.69 -17.06 26.88
C LEU A 24 38.72 -15.61 26.39
N GLU A 25 39.44 -15.35 25.29
CA GLU A 25 39.56 -13.99 24.73
C GLU A 25 38.53 -13.68 23.64
N LYS A 26 38.09 -14.71 22.92
CA LYS A 26 37.17 -14.59 21.80
C LYS A 26 36.14 -15.70 21.83
N LEU A 27 34.87 -15.33 21.77
CA LEU A 27 33.74 -16.23 21.63
C LEU A 27 32.97 -15.88 20.36
N VAL A 28 32.65 -16.88 19.55
CA VAL A 28 31.71 -16.72 18.43
C VAL A 28 30.64 -17.80 18.54
N LEU A 29 29.38 -17.41 18.59
CA LEU A 29 28.22 -18.29 18.51
C LEU A 29 27.62 -18.16 17.10
N MET A 30 27.50 -19.27 16.39
CA MET A 30 26.99 -19.28 15.03
C MET A 30 25.96 -20.38 14.82
N ASN A 31 24.81 -20.03 14.22
CA ASN A 31 23.70 -20.93 13.96
C ASN A 31 23.18 -21.61 15.25
N CYS A 32 22.75 -20.80 16.23
CA CYS A 32 22.24 -21.25 17.53
C CYS A 32 20.76 -20.89 17.69
N LYS A 33 20.02 -21.58 18.58
CA LYS A 33 18.62 -21.23 18.94
C LYS A 33 18.49 -20.72 20.40
N LEU A 34 19.58 -20.19 20.94
CA LEU A 34 19.67 -19.78 22.34
C LEU A 34 18.74 -18.63 22.67
N ARG A 35 17.99 -18.73 23.77
CA ARG A 35 17.12 -17.66 24.29
C ARG A 35 17.89 -16.58 25.03
N HIS A 36 18.97 -16.98 25.72
CA HIS A 36 19.85 -16.11 26.49
C HIS A 36 21.28 -16.65 26.44
N VAL A 37 22.24 -15.75 26.64
CA VAL A 37 23.63 -16.11 26.88
C VAL A 37 23.81 -16.31 28.39
N PRO A 38 24.50 -17.36 28.86
CA PRO A 38 24.58 -17.65 30.29
C PRO A 38 25.16 -16.50 31.12
N PRO A 39 24.54 -16.13 32.26
CA PRO A 39 25.07 -15.11 33.17
C PRO A 39 26.48 -15.42 33.69
N GLY A 40 26.77 -16.71 33.92
CA GLY A 40 28.09 -17.19 34.32
C GLY A 40 29.19 -16.86 33.33
N LEU A 41 28.89 -16.86 32.03
CA LEU A 41 29.85 -16.46 30.99
C LEU A 41 30.14 -14.96 31.06
N ALA A 42 29.11 -14.15 31.26
CA ALA A 42 29.22 -12.70 31.35
C ALA A 42 30.04 -12.26 32.58
N SER A 43 29.88 -12.95 33.71
CA SER A 43 30.56 -12.67 34.98
C SER A 43 31.97 -13.28 35.10
N ASN A 44 32.22 -14.46 34.54
CA ASN A 44 33.48 -15.20 34.76
C ASN A 44 34.49 -15.11 33.62
N ALA A 45 34.07 -14.85 32.38
CA ALA A 45 34.97 -14.76 31.23
C ALA A 45 35.71 -13.41 31.20
N ARG A 46 36.48 -13.10 32.25
CA ARG A 46 37.12 -11.78 32.47
C ARG A 46 38.12 -11.37 31.39
N SER A 47 38.64 -12.30 30.60
CA SER A 47 39.54 -12.02 29.47
C SER A 47 38.81 -11.87 28.14
N LEU A 48 37.47 -12.02 28.09
CA LEU A 48 36.69 -12.03 26.85
C LEU A 48 36.64 -10.64 26.25
N LYS A 49 37.38 -10.42 25.17
CA LYS A 49 37.47 -9.14 24.44
C LYS A 49 36.53 -9.08 23.25
N ILE A 50 36.28 -10.21 22.59
CA ILE A 50 35.50 -10.27 21.35
C ILE A 50 34.35 -11.25 21.50
N LEU A 51 33.12 -10.76 21.34
CA LEU A 51 31.91 -11.56 21.29
C LEU A 51 31.27 -11.44 19.90
N GLY A 52 31.09 -12.57 19.22
CA GLY A 52 30.41 -12.65 17.93
C GLY A 52 29.15 -13.50 18.02
N LEU A 53 28.04 -13.00 17.50
CA LEU A 53 26.75 -13.67 17.43
C LEU A 53 26.28 -13.64 15.98
N GLN A 54 26.15 -14.81 15.36
CA GLN A 54 25.81 -14.94 13.95
C GLN A 54 24.66 -15.93 13.80
N TYR A 55 23.54 -15.51 13.21
CA TYR A 55 22.38 -16.39 13.00
C TYR A 55 21.88 -17.04 14.29
N VAL A 56 21.87 -16.28 15.40
CA VAL A 56 21.33 -16.76 16.68
C VAL A 56 19.83 -16.43 16.72
N LYS A 57 18.99 -17.48 16.71
CA LYS A 57 17.53 -17.39 16.78
C LYS A 57 17.09 -17.29 18.24
N HIS A 58 16.02 -16.55 18.53
CA HIS A 58 15.39 -16.39 19.85
C HIS A 58 16.15 -15.60 20.92
N LEU A 59 17.41 -15.22 20.70
CA LEU A 59 18.15 -14.38 21.63
C LEU A 59 17.54 -12.97 21.67
N SER A 60 16.96 -12.59 22.81
CA SER A 60 16.23 -11.33 22.96
C SER A 60 17.06 -10.18 23.52
N TYR A 61 18.08 -10.46 24.35
CA TYR A 61 18.95 -9.43 24.91
C TYR A 61 20.39 -9.90 25.13
N ILE A 62 21.30 -8.92 25.22
CA ILE A 62 22.69 -9.10 25.64
C ILE A 62 22.95 -8.12 26.78
N GLU A 63 23.42 -8.62 27.91
CA GLU A 63 23.65 -7.82 29.11
C GLU A 63 24.89 -8.28 29.88
N SER A 64 25.54 -7.32 30.55
CA SER A 64 26.56 -7.55 31.59
C SER A 64 27.87 -8.17 31.13
N PHE A 65 28.42 -7.73 29.99
CA PHE A 65 29.74 -8.15 29.51
C PHE A 65 30.79 -7.04 29.69
N PRO A 66 31.38 -6.87 30.89
CA PRO A 66 32.28 -5.76 31.19
C PRO A 66 33.63 -5.86 30.49
N SER A 67 34.11 -7.06 30.13
CA SER A 67 35.42 -7.24 29.48
C SER A 67 35.39 -7.06 27.96
N VAL A 68 34.20 -7.10 27.35
CA VAL A 68 34.05 -7.11 25.89
C VAL A 68 34.33 -5.73 25.31
N VAL A 69 35.24 -5.71 24.34
CA VAL A 69 35.70 -4.51 23.62
C VAL A 69 35.11 -4.46 22.21
N GLU A 70 34.88 -5.62 21.59
CA GLU A 70 34.27 -5.74 20.27
C GLU A 70 33.07 -6.71 20.29
N LEU A 71 31.92 -6.22 19.85
CA LEU A 71 30.70 -7.00 19.69
C LEU A 71 30.27 -7.01 18.22
N LEU A 72 30.10 -8.20 17.67
CA LEU A 72 29.62 -8.43 16.31
C LEU A 72 28.29 -9.17 16.39
N VAL A 73 27.20 -8.55 15.95
CA VAL A 73 25.87 -9.17 15.88
C VAL A 73 25.43 -9.21 14.43
N ASN A 74 25.14 -10.40 13.91
CA ASN A 74 24.71 -10.61 12.54
C ASN A 74 23.48 -11.52 12.50
N ARG A 75 22.40 -11.07 11.85
CA ARG A 75 21.17 -11.85 11.63
C ARG A 75 20.65 -12.51 12.91
N CYS A 76 20.49 -11.70 13.96
CA CYS A 76 19.83 -12.09 15.20
C CYS A 76 18.42 -11.47 15.21
N PRO A 77 17.40 -12.15 14.65
CA PRO A 77 16.12 -11.52 14.30
C PRO A 77 15.27 -11.14 15.51
N ASP A 78 15.51 -11.76 16.66
CA ASP A 78 14.74 -11.56 17.90
C ASP A 78 15.47 -10.65 18.90
N LEU A 79 16.68 -10.17 18.58
CA LEU A 79 17.46 -9.34 19.49
C LEU A 79 16.83 -7.95 19.60
N GLU A 80 16.37 -7.60 20.81
CA GLU A 80 15.67 -6.35 21.10
C GLU A 80 16.52 -5.35 21.89
N ARG A 81 17.46 -5.85 22.72
CA ARG A 81 18.23 -5.02 23.66
C ARG A 81 19.70 -5.42 23.77
N ILE A 82 20.59 -4.44 23.76
CA ILE A 82 22.00 -4.56 24.14
C ILE A 82 22.27 -3.54 25.23
N THR A 83 22.72 -3.97 26.40
CA THR A 83 22.97 -3.04 27.52
C THR A 83 24.13 -3.50 28.41
N ASN A 84 24.66 -2.56 29.19
CA ASN A 84 25.67 -2.82 30.22
C ASN A 84 26.98 -3.44 29.65
N LEU A 85 27.56 -2.81 28.63
CA LEU A 85 28.88 -3.14 28.10
C LEU A 85 29.79 -1.90 28.19
N PRO A 86 30.28 -1.56 29.39
CA PRO A 86 30.96 -0.29 29.65
C PRO A 86 32.25 -0.10 28.85
N ASN A 87 32.99 -1.17 28.55
CA ASN A 87 34.28 -1.12 27.83
C ASN A 87 34.16 -1.37 26.32
N LEU A 88 32.93 -1.44 25.79
CA LEU A 88 32.70 -1.72 24.37
C LEU A 88 33.18 -0.55 23.51
N GLN A 89 34.18 -0.77 22.68
CA GLN A 89 34.76 0.24 21.78
C GLN A 89 34.24 0.11 20.35
N LYS A 90 33.95 -1.12 19.91
CA LYS A 90 33.47 -1.41 18.55
C LYS A 90 32.23 -2.28 18.58
N LEU A 91 31.18 -1.80 17.90
CA LEU A 91 29.92 -2.52 17.73
C LEU A 91 29.59 -2.63 16.24
N SER A 92 29.39 -3.85 15.74
CA SER A 92 28.84 -4.09 14.41
C SER A 92 27.49 -4.79 14.52
N ILE A 93 26.45 -4.19 13.96
CA ILE A 93 25.10 -4.75 13.91
C ILE A 93 24.72 -4.93 12.45
N MET A 94 24.47 -6.17 12.04
CA MET A 94 24.12 -6.54 10.68
C MET A 94 22.76 -7.27 10.68
N TYR A 95 21.79 -6.78 9.91
CA TYR A 95 20.46 -7.41 9.74
C TYR A 95 19.76 -7.83 11.05
N CYS A 96 19.64 -6.92 12.01
CA CYS A 96 18.97 -7.14 13.31
C CYS A 96 17.79 -6.16 13.49
N PRO A 97 16.64 -6.39 12.81
CA PRO A 97 15.59 -5.39 12.64
C PRO A 97 14.78 -5.08 13.92
N LYS A 98 14.81 -5.97 14.93
CA LYS A 98 14.07 -5.77 16.19
C LYS A 98 14.86 -5.03 17.27
N LEU A 99 16.14 -4.73 17.04
CA LEU A 99 16.97 -4.06 18.04
C LEU A 99 16.48 -2.63 18.24
N LYS A 100 16.00 -2.33 19.46
CA LYS A 100 15.41 -1.03 19.81
C LYS A 100 16.20 -0.31 20.91
N VAL A 101 16.86 -1.07 21.77
CA VAL A 101 17.50 -0.52 22.97
C VAL A 101 19.00 -0.76 22.91
N LEU A 102 19.76 0.33 23.00
CA LEU A 102 21.21 0.32 23.12
C LEU A 102 21.62 1.33 24.20
N GLU A 103 21.99 0.83 25.39
CA GLU A 103 22.17 1.65 26.59
C GLU A 103 23.41 1.26 27.39
N ARG A 104 23.91 2.17 28.23
CA ARG A 104 25.05 1.91 29.14
C ARG A 104 26.31 1.40 28.41
N ILE A 105 26.63 2.02 27.28
CA ILE A 105 27.79 1.73 26.42
C ILE A 105 28.66 3.00 26.20
N ALA A 106 29.15 3.57 27.30
CA ALA A 106 29.76 4.90 27.30
C ALA A 106 31.09 5.01 26.52
N SER A 107 31.81 3.91 26.33
CA SER A 107 33.12 3.89 25.65
C SER A 107 33.05 3.58 24.14
N LEU A 108 31.85 3.59 23.53
CA LEU A 108 31.71 3.22 22.13
C LEU A 108 32.39 4.25 21.21
N GLU A 109 33.42 3.81 20.49
CA GLU A 109 34.15 4.66 19.54
C GLU A 109 33.68 4.45 18.10
N ARG A 110 33.40 3.20 17.72
CA ARG A 110 33.02 2.82 16.36
C ARG A 110 31.74 2.01 16.32
N LEU A 111 30.77 2.50 15.57
CA LEU A 111 29.53 1.80 15.26
C LEU A 111 29.49 1.45 13.77
N VAL A 112 29.20 0.19 13.45
CA VAL A 112 28.90 -0.26 12.09
C VAL A 112 27.46 -0.77 12.06
N LEU A 113 26.63 -0.18 11.21
CA LEU A 113 25.26 -0.64 10.95
C LEU A 113 25.17 -1.11 9.51
N GLU A 114 24.68 -2.32 9.29
CA GLU A 114 24.46 -2.87 7.94
C GLU A 114 23.10 -3.55 7.84
N ASP A 115 22.19 -2.91 7.10
CA ASP A 115 20.92 -3.52 6.72
C ASP A 115 20.37 -2.79 5.48
N TYR A 116 20.37 -3.48 4.35
CA TYR A 116 19.88 -2.95 3.08
C TYR A 116 18.34 -2.89 3.00
N ASN A 117 17.62 -3.31 4.04
CA ASN A 117 16.19 -3.05 4.21
C ASN A 117 15.89 -1.85 5.12
N MET A 118 16.92 -1.24 5.73
CA MET A 118 16.76 -0.13 6.67
C MET A 118 16.28 1.13 5.95
N GLU A 119 15.04 1.55 6.24
CA GLU A 119 14.43 2.76 5.65
C GLU A 119 14.64 4.02 6.52
N LYS A 120 14.98 3.88 7.81
CA LYS A 120 15.27 4.95 8.78
C LYS A 120 16.38 4.53 9.73
N LEU A 121 17.17 5.47 10.25
CA LEU A 121 18.14 5.15 11.29
C LEU A 121 17.41 4.74 12.59
N PRO A 122 17.94 3.76 13.35
CA PRO A 122 17.33 3.32 14.60
C PRO A 122 17.26 4.45 15.65
N GLU A 123 16.19 4.48 16.44
CA GLU A 123 15.96 5.55 17.43
C GLU A 123 17.02 5.63 18.52
N TYR A 124 17.65 4.52 18.88
CA TYR A 124 18.74 4.51 19.87
C TYR A 124 19.95 5.36 19.44
N MET A 125 20.07 5.68 18.14
CA MET A 125 21.13 6.55 17.61
C MET A 125 21.13 7.94 18.25
N ARG A 126 19.98 8.42 18.73
CA ARG A 126 19.86 9.72 19.42
C ARG A 126 20.65 9.80 20.72
N ASN A 127 20.81 8.67 21.40
CA ASN A 127 21.39 8.59 22.74
C ASN A 127 22.87 8.18 22.72
N ILE A 128 23.30 7.51 21.66
CA ILE A 128 24.68 7.05 21.51
C ILE A 128 25.50 8.05 20.71
N LYS A 129 26.76 8.23 21.07
CA LYS A 129 27.64 9.23 20.44
C LYS A 129 28.97 8.60 20.04
N PRO A 130 28.99 7.66 19.08
CA PRO A 130 30.23 7.12 18.59
C PRO A 130 31.06 8.21 17.89
N LYS A 131 32.39 8.09 17.91
CA LYS A 131 33.28 8.94 17.11
C LYS A 131 33.14 8.62 15.62
N HIS A 132 33.00 7.34 15.29
CA HIS A 132 32.90 6.86 13.92
C HIS A 132 31.61 6.05 13.71
N LEU A 133 30.80 6.46 12.73
CA LEU A 133 29.68 5.68 12.21
C LEU A 133 29.99 5.20 10.79
N GLN A 134 29.85 3.90 10.58
CA GLN A 134 29.84 3.31 9.24
C GLN A 134 28.46 2.70 8.98
N LEU A 135 27.80 3.14 7.92
CA LEU A 135 26.44 2.73 7.58
C LEU A 135 26.42 2.08 6.20
N PHE A 136 25.82 0.90 6.11
CA PHE A 136 25.48 0.22 4.86
C PHE A 136 23.97 0.03 4.85
N CYS A 137 23.29 0.78 3.99
CA CYS A 137 21.84 0.89 4.06
C CYS A 137 21.20 0.89 2.68
N ARG A 138 19.87 0.87 2.70
CA ARG A 138 19.05 1.07 1.52
C ARG A 138 19.35 2.45 0.89
N LEU A 139 19.32 2.55 -0.44
CA LEU A 139 19.63 3.81 -1.16
C LEU A 139 18.71 4.95 -0.71
N TRP A 140 17.44 4.63 -0.44
CA TRP A 140 16.49 5.57 0.17
C TRP A 140 16.99 6.19 1.48
N LEU A 141 17.47 5.39 2.44
CA LEU A 141 17.97 5.96 3.69
C LEU A 141 19.22 6.80 3.46
N LEU A 142 20.08 6.35 2.54
CA LEU A 142 21.29 7.10 2.20
C LEU A 142 20.96 8.48 1.60
N SER A 143 19.94 8.57 0.74
CA SER A 143 19.49 9.86 0.17
C SER A 143 18.90 10.78 1.24
N VAL A 144 18.18 10.23 2.22
CA VAL A 144 17.72 11.00 3.39
C VAL A 144 18.90 11.50 4.22
N VAL A 145 19.91 10.67 4.48
CA VAL A 145 21.14 11.09 5.18
C VAL A 145 21.90 12.17 4.40
N ALA A 146 21.90 12.12 3.07
CA ALA A 146 22.55 13.10 2.21
C ALA A 146 21.95 14.51 2.31
N THR A 147 20.70 14.65 2.77
CA THR A 147 20.06 15.96 3.01
C THR A 147 20.69 16.74 4.17
N GLY A 148 21.53 16.09 5.00
CA GLY A 148 22.29 16.76 6.05
C GLY A 148 21.41 17.46 7.07
N GLN A 149 21.75 18.70 7.42
CA GLN A 149 21.11 19.49 8.49
C GLN A 149 19.60 19.72 8.30
N SER A 150 19.13 19.73 7.05
CA SER A 150 17.70 19.88 6.73
C SER A 150 16.95 18.55 6.76
N GLY A 151 17.65 17.45 6.99
CA GLY A 151 17.12 16.09 6.94
C GLY A 151 16.41 15.63 8.19
N THR A 152 15.45 14.73 8.02
CA THR A 152 14.67 14.12 9.11
C THR A 152 15.47 13.17 10.00
N GLU A 153 16.65 12.74 9.56
CA GLU A 153 17.53 11.82 10.30
C GLU A 153 18.74 12.55 10.92
N TRP A 154 18.85 13.88 10.75
CA TRP A 154 20.01 14.67 11.20
C TRP A 154 20.26 14.56 12.71
N ASP A 155 19.20 14.59 13.50
CA ASP A 155 19.24 14.49 14.96
C ASP A 155 19.86 13.18 15.45
N LYS A 156 19.88 12.13 14.62
CA LYS A 156 20.42 10.81 14.94
C LYS A 156 21.91 10.65 14.65
N PHE A 157 22.48 11.42 13.71
CA PHE A 157 23.90 11.27 13.33
C PHE A 157 24.71 12.57 13.36
N GLY A 158 24.08 13.74 13.42
CA GLY A 158 24.78 15.05 13.38
C GLY A 158 25.70 15.30 14.58
N GLN A 159 25.63 14.46 15.62
CA GLN A 159 26.55 14.50 16.75
C GLN A 159 27.81 13.62 16.57
N VAL A 160 27.82 12.72 15.58
CA VAL A 160 28.93 11.81 15.30
C VAL A 160 30.09 12.57 14.66
N GLU A 161 31.34 12.30 15.06
CA GLU A 161 32.51 13.04 14.52
C GLU A 161 32.75 12.73 13.03
N HIS A 162 32.67 11.45 12.66
CA HIS A 162 32.87 11.00 11.28
C HIS A 162 31.82 9.95 10.87
N VAL A 163 31.11 10.21 9.78
CA VAL A 163 30.13 9.28 9.20
C VAL A 163 30.57 8.88 7.80
N LYS A 164 30.56 7.57 7.54
CA LYS A 164 30.73 6.99 6.21
C LYS A 164 29.52 6.11 5.91
N ALA A 165 28.64 6.57 5.05
CA ALA A 165 27.44 5.84 4.67
C ALA A 165 27.50 5.40 3.20
N TYR A 166 27.01 4.20 2.92
CA TYR A 166 27.06 3.57 1.60
C TYR A 166 25.76 2.85 1.25
N ALA A 167 25.46 2.79 -0.05
CA ALA A 167 24.42 1.97 -0.65
C ALA A 167 24.94 1.39 -1.97
N GLY A 168 24.37 0.26 -2.40
CA GLY A 168 24.81 -0.45 -3.60
C GLY A 168 23.69 -0.78 -4.58
N ASP A 169 24.05 -1.07 -5.82
CA ASP A 169 23.14 -1.33 -6.96
C ASP A 169 23.13 -2.79 -7.43
N GLY A 170 23.62 -3.72 -6.60
CA GLY A 170 23.81 -5.12 -6.95
C GLY A 170 25.23 -5.43 -7.43
N ASP A 171 25.81 -4.57 -8.27
CA ASP A 171 27.17 -4.76 -8.82
C ASP A 171 28.26 -4.15 -7.92
N SER A 172 27.98 -3.01 -7.29
CA SER A 172 28.88 -2.36 -6.33
C SER A 172 28.18 -2.02 -5.03
N GLN A 173 28.68 -2.57 -3.91
CA GLN A 173 28.14 -2.30 -2.57
C GLN A 173 28.37 -0.87 -2.06
N ARG A 174 29.19 -0.07 -2.77
CA ARG A 174 29.55 1.31 -2.38
C ARG A 174 29.42 2.28 -3.55
N LYS A 175 28.50 2.02 -4.48
CA LYS A 175 28.23 2.90 -5.61
C LYS A 175 27.87 4.31 -5.15
N TRP A 176 26.98 4.39 -4.17
CA TRP A 176 26.57 5.66 -3.58
C TRP A 176 27.19 5.84 -2.21
N TYR A 177 27.53 7.09 -1.88
CA TYR A 177 28.15 7.42 -0.61
C TYR A 177 27.68 8.76 -0.06
N VAL A 178 27.76 8.85 1.27
CA VAL A 178 27.76 10.11 2.02
C VAL A 178 28.94 10.07 2.99
N LEU A 179 29.77 11.10 2.95
CA LEU A 179 30.88 11.32 3.86
C LEU A 179 30.58 12.59 4.65
N TYR A 180 30.52 12.47 5.96
CA TYR A 180 30.30 13.61 6.85
C TYR A 180 31.40 13.69 7.90
N THR A 181 31.87 14.91 8.15
CA THR A 181 32.82 15.21 9.23
C THR A 181 32.33 16.41 10.02
N ARG A 182 32.17 16.20 11.33
CA ARG A 182 31.82 17.23 12.29
C ARG A 182 33.05 18.07 12.58
N GLY A 183 33.13 19.21 11.92
CA GLY A 183 33.99 20.34 12.28
C GLY A 183 33.15 21.61 12.36
N ASP A 184 33.78 22.79 12.36
CA ASP A 184 33.10 24.08 12.54
C ASP A 184 31.96 24.33 11.56
N ASN A 185 32.03 23.77 10.35
CA ASN A 185 31.04 23.96 9.27
C ASN A 185 30.24 22.70 8.90
N CYS A 186 30.33 21.59 9.66
CA CYS A 186 29.59 20.36 9.35
C CYS A 186 29.69 19.91 7.88
N LYS A 187 30.90 19.63 7.38
CA LYS A 187 31.13 19.30 5.97
C LYS A 187 30.49 17.95 5.61
N LEU A 188 29.57 17.98 4.64
CA LEU A 188 28.92 16.80 4.06
C LEU A 188 29.24 16.74 2.56
N ASP A 189 29.73 15.57 2.12
CA ASP A 189 30.10 15.27 0.74
C ASP A 189 29.36 14.01 0.27
N SER A 190 28.74 14.06 -0.91
CA SER A 190 27.94 12.95 -1.43
C SER A 190 27.87 12.99 -2.95
N ASN A 191 27.81 11.80 -3.56
CA ASN A 191 27.55 11.65 -5.00
C ASN A 191 26.05 11.40 -5.32
N ILE A 192 25.15 11.72 -4.39
CA ILE A 192 23.70 11.63 -4.58
C ILE A 192 23.17 13.00 -5.02
N SER A 193 22.57 13.08 -6.21
CA SER A 193 21.84 14.25 -6.69
C SER A 193 20.49 14.34 -5.96
N SER A 194 20.39 15.17 -4.92
CA SER A 194 19.23 15.18 -4.01
C SER A 194 18.09 16.15 -4.37
N SER A 195 18.25 17.05 -5.36
CA SER A 195 17.41 18.25 -5.40
C SER A 195 15.99 18.07 -5.93
N THR A 196 15.74 17.17 -6.89
CA THR A 196 14.41 17.07 -7.55
C THR A 196 13.61 15.83 -7.18
N VAL A 197 14.22 14.82 -6.54
CA VAL A 197 13.55 13.54 -6.29
C VAL A 197 12.70 13.57 -5.00
N PHE A 198 12.90 14.56 -4.14
CA PHE A 198 12.01 14.87 -3.01
C PHE A 198 10.96 15.93 -3.34
N GLU A 199 10.99 16.52 -4.55
CA GLU A 199 9.94 17.46 -4.96
C GLU A 199 8.65 16.70 -5.22
N GLU A 200 7.71 16.83 -4.28
CA GLU A 200 6.36 16.26 -4.34
C GLU A 200 5.43 17.15 -5.18
N THR A 201 5.91 17.70 -6.29
CA THR A 201 5.10 18.58 -7.14
C THR A 201 4.91 17.97 -8.52
N LEU A 202 3.66 17.68 -8.86
CA LEU A 202 3.27 17.26 -10.20
C LEU A 202 3.43 18.42 -11.18
N SER A 203 4.18 18.21 -12.26
CA SER A 203 4.39 19.22 -13.29
C SER A 203 3.07 19.62 -13.95
N SER A 204 2.91 20.91 -14.28
CA SER A 204 1.70 21.42 -14.91
C SER A 204 1.38 20.77 -16.26
N SER A 205 2.40 20.28 -16.98
CA SER A 205 2.25 19.52 -18.23
C SER A 205 1.56 18.17 -18.06
N MET A 206 1.43 17.67 -16.83
CA MET A 206 0.75 16.40 -16.53
C MET A 206 -0.76 16.53 -16.42
N VAL A 207 -1.30 17.76 -16.46
CA VAL A 207 -2.74 18.00 -16.36
C VAL A 207 -3.17 18.82 -17.57
N ASP A 208 -4.15 18.29 -18.32
CA ASP A 208 -4.72 18.99 -19.47
C ASP A 208 -5.93 19.85 -19.06
N ALA A 209 -6.57 20.46 -20.06
CA ALA A 209 -7.74 21.29 -19.86
C ALA A 209 -8.97 20.54 -19.32
N GLN A 210 -9.02 19.20 -19.44
CA GLN A 210 -10.11 18.38 -18.88
C GLN A 210 -9.99 18.20 -17.37
N GLY A 211 -8.80 18.49 -16.81
CA GLY A 211 -8.52 18.40 -15.39
C GLY A 211 -8.05 17.01 -14.95
N PHE A 212 -7.48 16.97 -13.76
CA PHE A 212 -6.79 15.81 -13.20
C PHE A 212 -7.68 14.55 -13.14
N ASP A 213 -8.89 14.69 -12.60
CA ASP A 213 -9.78 13.55 -12.33
C ASP A 213 -10.25 12.87 -13.62
N ALA A 214 -10.53 13.66 -14.65
CA ALA A 214 -10.95 13.14 -15.95
C ALA A 214 -9.83 12.35 -16.64
N LEU A 215 -8.59 12.82 -16.49
CA LEU A 215 -7.39 12.28 -17.12
C LEU A 215 -6.90 10.99 -16.44
N TYR A 216 -6.90 10.97 -15.10
CA TYR A 216 -6.37 9.86 -14.30
C TYR A 216 -7.43 8.91 -13.77
N LYS A 217 -8.72 9.25 -13.92
CA LYS A 217 -9.86 8.47 -13.41
C LYS A 217 -9.81 8.23 -11.89
N MET A 218 -9.18 9.16 -11.17
CA MET A 218 -9.03 9.14 -9.72
C MET A 218 -8.86 10.56 -9.19
N ARG A 219 -9.16 10.77 -7.90
CA ARG A 219 -8.95 12.05 -7.22
C ARG A 219 -7.45 12.27 -6.95
N ARG A 220 -7.08 13.52 -6.65
CA ARG A 220 -5.71 13.87 -6.23
C ARG A 220 -5.29 13.19 -4.93
N SER A 221 -6.20 13.01 -3.97
CA SER A 221 -5.95 12.29 -2.71
C SER A 221 -5.51 10.84 -2.98
N THR A 222 -6.24 10.13 -3.83
CA THR A 222 -5.91 8.78 -4.29
C THR A 222 -4.55 8.74 -4.98
N PHE A 223 -4.24 9.70 -5.85
CA PHE A 223 -2.94 9.80 -6.51
C PHE A 223 -1.79 10.02 -5.52
N SER A 224 -1.96 10.93 -4.56
CA SER A 224 -0.97 11.16 -3.50
C SER A 224 -0.74 9.90 -2.65
N TYR A 225 -1.81 9.16 -2.34
CA TYR A 225 -1.71 7.86 -1.67
C TYR A 225 -0.89 6.86 -2.50
N ILE A 226 -1.18 6.70 -3.80
CA ILE A 226 -0.41 5.84 -4.71
C ILE A 226 1.06 6.24 -4.74
N CYS A 227 1.36 7.54 -4.86
CA CYS A 227 2.73 8.05 -4.82
C CYS A 227 3.44 7.66 -3.52
N SER A 228 2.75 7.78 -2.38
CA SER A 228 3.31 7.40 -1.07
C SER A 228 3.64 5.91 -0.96
N LEU A 229 2.82 5.04 -1.57
CA LEU A 229 3.01 3.58 -1.57
C LEU A 229 4.26 3.17 -2.36
N VAL A 230 4.41 3.71 -3.57
CA VAL A 230 5.51 3.34 -4.49
C VAL A 230 6.80 4.10 -4.21
N ARG A 231 6.74 5.15 -3.38
CA ARG A 231 7.80 6.14 -3.18
C ARG A 231 9.21 5.57 -3.16
N ILE A 232 9.44 4.59 -2.27
CA ILE A 232 10.78 4.03 -2.02
C ILE A 232 11.30 3.21 -3.21
N PRO A 233 10.67 2.08 -3.62
CA PRO A 233 11.18 1.27 -4.73
C PRO A 233 11.19 2.03 -6.06
N PHE A 234 10.24 2.94 -6.27
CA PHE A 234 10.18 3.76 -7.47
C PHE A 234 11.31 4.79 -7.52
N PHE A 235 11.57 5.50 -6.41
CA PHE A 235 12.73 6.39 -6.25
C PHE A 235 14.03 5.66 -6.57
N GLU A 236 14.24 4.47 -6.01
CA GLU A 236 15.48 3.72 -6.19
C GLU A 236 15.69 3.28 -7.64
N GLY A 237 14.60 2.88 -8.32
CA GLY A 237 14.64 2.56 -9.75
C GLY A 237 14.97 3.79 -10.60
N MET A 238 14.39 4.94 -10.27
CA MET A 238 14.68 6.19 -10.98
C MET A 238 16.10 6.70 -10.72
N MET A 239 16.68 6.48 -9.53
CA MET A 239 18.00 7.01 -9.20
C MET A 239 19.16 6.35 -9.95
N ALA A 240 18.91 5.24 -10.64
CA ALA A 240 19.93 4.62 -11.47
C ALA A 240 20.31 5.49 -12.69
N ARG A 241 19.44 6.40 -13.14
CA ARG A 241 19.66 7.28 -14.31
C ARG A 241 18.90 8.60 -14.12
N ASP A 242 19.52 9.72 -14.47
CA ASP A 242 18.80 11.00 -14.49
C ASP A 242 17.73 10.98 -15.59
N HIS A 243 16.48 10.78 -15.19
CA HIS A 243 15.34 10.78 -16.10
C HIS A 243 14.87 12.21 -16.30
N THR A 244 14.94 12.68 -17.54
CA THR A 244 14.55 14.04 -17.90
C THR A 244 13.40 14.08 -18.88
N PHE A 245 12.68 15.20 -18.86
CA PHE A 245 11.89 15.66 -19.98
C PHE A 245 12.82 15.94 -21.17
N VAL A 246 12.23 16.08 -22.36
CA VAL A 246 12.95 16.42 -23.60
C VAL A 246 13.61 17.80 -23.49
N ASP A 247 13.08 18.70 -22.67
CA ASP A 247 13.64 20.02 -22.38
C ASP A 247 14.80 20.02 -21.35
N GLY A 248 15.17 18.84 -20.83
CA GLY A 248 16.27 18.68 -19.87
C GLY A 248 15.88 18.84 -18.40
N ARG A 249 14.63 19.20 -18.07
CA ARG A 249 14.15 19.20 -16.68
C ARG A 249 14.08 17.77 -16.14
N LEU A 250 14.39 17.57 -14.86
CA LEU A 250 14.31 16.25 -14.21
C LEU A 250 12.84 15.87 -13.95
N LEU A 251 12.49 14.60 -14.12
CA LEU A 251 11.19 14.07 -13.72
C LEU A 251 11.13 13.93 -12.20
N SER A 252 10.12 14.50 -11.58
CA SER A 252 9.79 14.22 -10.19
C SER A 252 9.21 12.80 -10.03
N LEU A 253 9.08 12.34 -8.78
CA LEU A 253 8.40 11.08 -8.50
C LEU A 253 6.94 11.10 -8.97
N GLN A 254 6.24 12.21 -8.72
CA GLN A 254 4.84 12.37 -9.13
C GLN A 254 4.71 12.39 -10.65
N ASP A 255 5.64 13.03 -11.36
CA ASP A 255 5.69 13.02 -12.82
C ASP A 255 5.87 11.60 -13.36
N GLY A 256 6.77 10.82 -12.76
CA GLY A 256 6.96 9.42 -13.14
C GLY A 256 5.71 8.56 -12.92
N VAL A 257 5.06 8.70 -11.75
CA VAL A 257 3.79 7.98 -11.46
C VAL A 257 2.69 8.40 -12.44
N ALA A 258 2.58 9.70 -12.74
CA ALA A 258 1.63 10.24 -13.70
C ALA A 258 1.86 9.69 -15.11
N VAL A 259 3.10 9.63 -15.59
CA VAL A 259 3.46 9.02 -16.88
C VAL A 259 3.03 7.55 -16.93
N ALA A 260 3.34 6.78 -15.89
CA ALA A 260 2.96 5.38 -15.82
C ALA A 260 1.43 5.18 -15.84
N LEU A 261 0.69 5.97 -15.05
CA LEU A 261 -0.77 5.92 -15.03
C LEU A 261 -1.37 6.32 -16.38
N ARG A 262 -0.78 7.26 -17.12
CA ARG A 262 -1.23 7.61 -18.47
C ARG A 262 -1.13 6.41 -19.41
N VAL A 263 -0.02 5.68 -19.39
CA VAL A 263 0.17 4.45 -20.18
C VAL A 263 -0.88 3.39 -19.80
N LEU A 264 -1.09 3.15 -18.50
CA LEU A 264 -2.07 2.15 -18.03
C LEU A 264 -3.51 2.54 -18.40
N ASN A 265 -3.87 3.81 -18.26
CA ASN A 265 -5.23 4.31 -18.51
C ASN A 265 -5.58 4.36 -20.00
N SER A 266 -4.67 4.88 -20.83
CA SER A 266 -4.96 5.06 -22.25
C SER A 266 -4.72 3.78 -23.05
N GLY A 267 -3.78 2.94 -22.62
CA GLY A 267 -3.29 1.79 -23.38
C GLY A 267 -2.48 2.19 -24.62
N ASP A 268 -2.12 3.47 -24.75
CA ASP A 268 -1.32 3.96 -25.88
C ASP A 268 0.13 3.49 -25.79
N SER A 269 0.83 3.51 -26.92
CA SER A 269 2.25 3.17 -26.96
C SER A 269 3.07 4.16 -26.12
N PRO A 270 4.20 3.72 -25.54
CA PRO A 270 5.12 4.61 -24.82
C PRO A 270 5.58 5.82 -25.66
N LEU A 271 5.68 5.66 -26.98
CA LEU A 271 6.02 6.73 -27.93
C LEU A 271 4.94 7.82 -27.98
N THR A 272 3.66 7.40 -28.06
CA THR A 272 2.51 8.31 -28.10
C THR A 272 2.40 9.09 -26.80
N VAL A 273 2.49 8.39 -25.65
CA VAL A 273 2.44 9.03 -24.34
C VAL A 273 3.61 9.97 -24.14
N GLY A 274 4.83 9.53 -24.49
CA GLY A 274 6.04 10.33 -24.41
C GLY A 274 5.97 11.62 -25.23
N SER A 275 5.49 11.52 -26.47
CA SER A 275 5.30 12.69 -27.34
C SER A 275 4.32 13.70 -26.76
N SER A 276 3.26 13.23 -26.08
CA SER A 276 2.26 14.12 -25.46
C SER A 276 2.74 14.80 -24.18
N LEU A 277 3.65 14.17 -23.43
CA LEU A 277 4.14 14.65 -22.13
C LEU A 277 5.54 15.28 -22.20
N GLY A 278 6.18 15.26 -23.37
CA GLY A 278 7.55 15.72 -23.53
C GLY A 278 8.58 14.82 -22.84
N VAL A 279 8.37 13.50 -22.88
CA VAL A 279 9.23 12.49 -22.27
C VAL A 279 9.67 11.48 -23.33
N ASN A 280 10.93 11.06 -23.31
CA ASN A 280 11.43 10.07 -24.26
C ASN A 280 10.74 8.70 -24.08
N GLU A 281 10.48 8.00 -25.19
CA GLU A 281 9.84 6.68 -25.22
C GLU A 281 10.49 5.69 -24.24
N SER A 282 11.83 5.61 -24.25
CA SER A 282 12.59 4.71 -23.37
C SER A 282 12.39 5.03 -21.88
N THR A 283 12.29 6.31 -21.53
CA THR A 283 11.98 6.77 -20.17
C THR A 283 10.56 6.38 -19.79
N VAL A 284 9.57 6.57 -20.68
CA VAL A 284 8.17 6.18 -20.43
C VAL A 284 8.05 4.68 -20.16
N SER A 285 8.67 3.84 -20.98
CA SER A 285 8.67 2.39 -20.82
C SER A 285 9.28 1.95 -19.48
N LEU A 286 10.45 2.51 -19.15
CA LEU A 286 11.16 2.18 -17.92
C LEU A 286 10.38 2.63 -16.67
N VAL A 287 9.90 3.87 -16.66
CA VAL A 287 9.09 4.43 -15.59
C VAL A 287 7.83 3.60 -15.36
N THR A 288 7.15 3.21 -16.43
CA THR A 288 5.95 2.36 -16.33
C THR A 288 6.28 1.00 -15.72
N GLN A 289 7.40 0.38 -16.12
CA GLN A 289 7.87 -0.89 -15.55
C GLN A 289 8.20 -0.78 -14.06
N LEU A 290 8.95 0.25 -13.67
CA LEU A 290 9.29 0.51 -12.27
C LEU A 290 8.03 0.73 -11.43
N PHE A 291 7.05 1.48 -11.96
CA PHE A 291 5.78 1.73 -11.28
C PHE A 291 4.98 0.44 -11.07
N VAL A 292 4.78 -0.37 -12.12
CA VAL A 292 4.05 -1.64 -12.05
C VAL A 292 4.70 -2.59 -11.04
N GLN A 293 6.03 -2.70 -11.05
CA GLN A 293 6.77 -3.51 -10.09
C GLN A 293 6.62 -2.99 -8.66
N ALA A 294 6.73 -1.67 -8.46
CA ALA A 294 6.57 -1.04 -7.15
C ALA A 294 5.17 -1.25 -6.57
N MET A 295 4.12 -1.13 -7.39
CA MET A 295 2.74 -1.42 -7.00
C MET A 295 2.58 -2.88 -6.54
N CYS A 296 3.07 -3.83 -7.33
CA CYS A 296 3.03 -5.25 -6.96
C CYS A 296 3.87 -5.57 -5.72
N GLN A 297 4.88 -4.77 -5.37
CA GLN A 297 5.68 -4.99 -4.17
C GLN A 297 5.04 -4.39 -2.91
N ARG A 298 4.50 -3.17 -3.02
CA ARG A 298 4.10 -2.37 -1.85
C ARG A 298 2.59 -2.43 -1.57
N ALA A 299 1.78 -2.71 -2.58
CA ALA A 299 0.33 -2.55 -2.51
C ALA A 299 -0.45 -3.88 -2.65
N MET A 300 0.21 -5.03 -2.60
CA MET A 300 -0.46 -6.35 -2.68
C MET A 300 -1.51 -6.59 -1.59
N HIS A 301 -1.40 -5.93 -0.45
CA HIS A 301 -2.38 -6.04 0.63
C HIS A 301 -3.78 -5.51 0.23
N HIS A 302 -3.86 -4.66 -0.81
CA HIS A 302 -5.13 -4.23 -1.42
C HIS A 302 -5.82 -5.33 -2.23
N LEU A 303 -5.11 -6.41 -2.56
CA LEU A 303 -5.60 -7.57 -3.32
C LEU A 303 -5.46 -8.84 -2.48
N GLY A 304 -6.14 -8.88 -1.34
CA GLY A 304 -6.03 -9.96 -0.35
C GLY A 304 -7.36 -10.47 0.18
N TRP A 305 -7.35 -11.71 0.67
CA TRP A 305 -8.49 -12.30 1.35
C TRP A 305 -8.77 -11.57 2.68
N PRO A 306 -10.01 -11.15 2.96
CA PRO A 306 -10.36 -10.37 4.13
C PRO A 306 -10.34 -11.22 5.39
N GLY A 307 -10.06 -10.58 6.52
CA GLY A 307 -10.27 -11.18 7.83
C GLY A 307 -11.75 -11.44 8.12
N SER A 308 -12.03 -12.27 9.14
CA SER A 308 -13.38 -12.71 9.50
C SER A 308 -14.39 -11.57 9.68
N ALA A 309 -14.00 -10.49 10.36
CA ALA A 309 -14.89 -9.34 10.58
C ALA A 309 -15.32 -8.64 9.28
N LYS A 310 -14.39 -8.45 8.33
CA LYS A 310 -14.71 -7.86 7.01
C LYS A 310 -15.50 -8.87 6.16
N MET A 311 -15.22 -10.17 6.27
CA MET A 311 -15.99 -11.22 5.60
C MET A 311 -17.45 -11.24 6.05
N GLU A 312 -17.74 -11.12 7.35
CA GLU A 312 -19.13 -11.04 7.83
C GLU A 312 -19.89 -9.84 7.24
N LYS A 313 -19.23 -8.67 7.09
CA LYS A 313 -19.83 -7.52 6.40
C LYS A 313 -20.13 -7.84 4.92
N ILE A 314 -19.22 -8.53 4.23
CA ILE A 314 -19.41 -8.95 2.83
C ILE A 314 -20.59 -9.91 2.69
N LYS A 315 -20.69 -10.94 3.53
CA LYS A 315 -21.81 -11.89 3.53
C LYS A 315 -23.14 -11.18 3.76
N ASN A 316 -23.17 -10.23 4.70
CA ASN A 316 -24.35 -9.42 4.94
C ASN A 316 -24.73 -8.55 3.74
N LYS A 317 -23.76 -7.99 3.00
CA LYS A 317 -24.02 -7.25 1.74
C LYS A 317 -24.62 -8.19 0.68
N PHE A 318 -24.06 -9.39 0.45
CA PHE A 318 -24.63 -10.36 -0.49
C PHE A 318 -26.05 -10.79 -0.12
N HIS A 319 -26.30 -11.04 1.17
CA HIS A 319 -27.63 -11.38 1.65
C HIS A 319 -28.63 -10.24 1.39
N LYS A 320 -28.26 -9.00 1.69
CA LYS A 320 -29.15 -7.83 1.50
C LYS A 320 -29.41 -7.50 0.02
N ILE A 321 -28.37 -7.55 -0.82
CA ILE A 321 -28.45 -7.11 -2.23
C ILE A 321 -29.03 -8.21 -3.12
N HIS A 322 -28.57 -9.45 -2.96
CA HIS A 322 -28.90 -10.56 -3.85
C HIS A 322 -29.73 -11.65 -3.20
N GLY A 323 -30.01 -11.56 -1.89
CA GLY A 323 -30.73 -12.62 -1.17
C GLY A 323 -29.90 -13.90 -1.00
N LEU A 324 -28.57 -13.81 -1.02
CA LEU A 324 -27.64 -14.94 -0.91
C LEU A 324 -26.91 -14.92 0.45
N PRO A 325 -27.46 -15.56 1.50
CA PRO A 325 -26.79 -15.64 2.80
C PRO A 325 -25.54 -16.52 2.71
N ASN A 326 -24.55 -16.26 3.56
CA ASN A 326 -23.27 -16.98 3.58
C ASN A 326 -22.45 -17.00 2.26
N CYS A 327 -22.86 -16.24 1.25
CA CYS A 327 -22.08 -16.01 0.06
C CYS A 327 -20.89 -15.09 0.35
N CYS A 328 -19.69 -15.55 0.08
CA CYS A 328 -18.43 -14.85 0.32
C CYS A 328 -17.88 -14.14 -0.91
N GLY A 329 -18.46 -14.33 -2.09
CA GLY A 329 -18.00 -13.69 -3.32
C GLY A 329 -18.49 -14.38 -4.58
N VAL A 330 -18.11 -13.80 -5.70
CA VAL A 330 -18.42 -14.32 -7.04
C VAL A 330 -17.12 -14.51 -7.80
N VAL A 331 -16.90 -15.68 -8.37
CA VAL A 331 -15.72 -16.01 -9.18
C VAL A 331 -16.08 -16.11 -10.66
N HIS A 332 -15.25 -15.52 -11.51
CA HIS A 332 -15.42 -15.55 -12.95
C HIS A 332 -14.07 -15.66 -13.66
N THR A 333 -14.09 -16.21 -14.88
CA THR A 333 -12.89 -16.31 -15.72
C THR A 333 -13.04 -15.43 -16.95
N THR A 334 -12.06 -14.56 -17.19
CA THR A 334 -12.03 -13.67 -18.35
C THR A 334 -10.72 -13.78 -19.11
N HIS A 335 -10.78 -13.58 -20.42
CA HIS A 335 -9.61 -13.43 -21.28
C HIS A 335 -9.12 -11.98 -21.31
N ILE A 336 -7.80 -11.79 -21.23
CA ILE A 336 -7.13 -10.49 -21.35
C ILE A 336 -6.17 -10.54 -22.54
N PRO A 337 -6.48 -9.85 -23.65
CA PRO A 337 -5.78 -10.01 -24.92
C PRO A 337 -4.46 -9.23 -25.04
N PHE A 338 -4.29 -8.12 -24.30
CA PHE A 338 -3.12 -7.22 -24.42
C PHE A 338 -2.82 -6.82 -25.88
N GLY A 339 -3.85 -6.44 -26.64
CA GLY A 339 -3.70 -6.06 -28.04
C GLY A 339 -3.47 -7.22 -29.02
N SER A 340 -3.42 -8.47 -28.57
CA SER A 340 -3.37 -9.63 -29.46
C SER A 340 -4.77 -10.06 -29.92
N GLU A 341 -4.96 -10.20 -31.23
CA GLU A 341 -6.16 -10.81 -31.81
C GLU A 341 -6.17 -12.35 -31.65
N ASN A 342 -5.02 -12.96 -31.33
CA ASN A 342 -4.93 -14.39 -31.10
C ASN A 342 -5.20 -14.72 -29.62
N HIS A 343 -6.26 -15.48 -29.36
CA HIS A 343 -6.63 -15.91 -28.02
C HIS A 343 -5.53 -16.73 -27.32
N ASP A 344 -4.62 -17.37 -28.05
CA ASP A 344 -3.53 -18.17 -27.48
C ASP A 344 -2.40 -17.34 -26.86
N HIS A 345 -2.32 -16.05 -27.18
CA HIS A 345 -1.26 -15.14 -26.71
C HIS A 345 -1.70 -14.22 -25.56
N GLY A 346 -2.95 -14.35 -25.10
CA GLY A 346 -3.48 -13.62 -23.97
C GLY A 346 -3.25 -14.29 -22.61
N VAL A 347 -3.75 -13.63 -21.57
CA VAL A 347 -3.78 -14.18 -20.20
C VAL A 347 -5.20 -14.58 -19.85
N LEU A 348 -5.37 -15.80 -19.35
CA LEU A 348 -6.61 -16.25 -18.74
C LEU A 348 -6.58 -15.84 -17.26
N LEU A 349 -7.53 -15.00 -16.86
CA LEU A 349 -7.65 -14.45 -15.51
C LEU A 349 -8.87 -15.06 -14.81
N GLN A 350 -8.63 -15.78 -13.72
CA GLN A 350 -9.65 -16.09 -12.73
C GLN A 350 -9.67 -14.94 -11.73
N ALA A 351 -10.80 -14.26 -11.59
CA ALA A 351 -10.98 -13.18 -10.65
C ALA A 351 -12.19 -13.45 -9.76
N MET A 352 -12.02 -13.19 -8.47
CA MET A 352 -13.09 -13.20 -7.48
C MET A 352 -13.44 -11.77 -7.10
N PHE A 353 -14.72 -11.51 -6.89
CA PHE A 353 -15.28 -10.18 -6.66
C PHE A 353 -16.17 -10.13 -5.43
N TYR A 354 -16.21 -8.95 -4.82
CA TYR A 354 -17.13 -8.61 -3.73
C TYR A 354 -18.27 -7.69 -4.23
N PRO A 355 -19.34 -7.50 -3.42
CA PRO A 355 -20.49 -6.69 -3.83
C PRO A 355 -20.17 -5.21 -4.04
N ASP A 356 -19.07 -4.73 -3.49
CA ASP A 356 -18.54 -3.36 -3.60
C ASP A 356 -17.73 -3.12 -4.88
N LEU A 357 -17.84 -4.02 -5.87
CA LEU A 357 -17.17 -3.93 -7.16
C LEU A 357 -15.63 -4.05 -7.10
N ARG A 358 -15.12 -4.66 -6.03
CA ARG A 358 -13.68 -4.85 -5.81
C ARG A 358 -13.22 -6.26 -6.14
N PHE A 359 -11.94 -6.38 -6.49
CA PHE A 359 -11.26 -7.66 -6.62
C PHE A 359 -10.91 -8.24 -5.25
N ALA A 360 -11.34 -9.45 -4.99
CA ALA A 360 -11.00 -10.22 -3.80
C ALA A 360 -9.69 -10.99 -3.96
N ASN A 361 -9.54 -11.64 -5.11
CA ASN A 361 -8.41 -12.48 -5.44
C ASN A 361 -8.33 -12.63 -6.96
N THR A 362 -7.11 -12.80 -7.47
CA THR A 362 -6.86 -13.09 -8.87
C THR A 362 -5.85 -14.21 -9.03
N TRP A 363 -6.13 -15.14 -9.95
CA TRP A 363 -5.19 -16.14 -10.42
C TRP A 363 -5.07 -16.08 -11.94
N ARG A 364 -3.89 -16.37 -12.47
CA ARG A 364 -3.57 -16.12 -13.89
C ARG A 364 -2.88 -17.33 -14.49
N GLY A 365 -3.19 -17.61 -15.74
CA GLY A 365 -2.56 -18.64 -16.56
C GLY A 365 -2.36 -18.16 -17.99
N ALA A 366 -1.45 -18.81 -18.72
CA ALA A 366 -1.30 -18.55 -20.15
C ALA A 366 -2.52 -19.10 -20.90
N SER A 367 -3.16 -18.26 -21.72
CA SER A 367 -4.44 -18.63 -22.35
C SER A 367 -4.30 -19.77 -23.37
N GLY A 368 -3.16 -19.89 -24.04
CA GLY A 368 -2.90 -20.99 -24.99
C GLY A 368 -2.64 -22.36 -24.34
N SER A 369 -2.45 -22.45 -23.02
CA SER A 369 -2.16 -23.72 -22.34
C SER A 369 -3.13 -24.08 -21.21
N MET A 370 -3.93 -23.14 -20.73
CA MET A 370 -4.86 -23.34 -19.63
C MET A 370 -6.31 -23.14 -20.07
N ASN A 371 -7.21 -23.94 -19.51
CA ASN A 371 -8.64 -23.73 -19.59
C ASN A 371 -9.18 -23.33 -18.20
N GLN A 372 -10.47 -23.03 -18.11
CA GLN A 372 -11.09 -22.59 -16.85
C GLN A 372 -10.91 -23.59 -15.71
N LEU A 373 -10.96 -24.90 -15.99
CA LEU A 373 -10.83 -25.96 -14.98
C LEU A 373 -9.40 -26.12 -14.49
N SER A 374 -8.41 -26.19 -15.40
CA SER A 374 -7.01 -26.30 -15.01
C SER A 374 -6.54 -25.04 -14.26
N LEU A 375 -6.99 -23.86 -14.70
CA LEU A 375 -6.73 -22.60 -14.01
C LEU A 375 -7.31 -22.60 -12.58
N LEU A 376 -8.53 -23.12 -12.39
CA LEU A 376 -9.12 -23.26 -11.06
C LEU A 376 -8.29 -24.19 -10.18
N HIS A 377 -7.95 -25.40 -10.65
CA HIS A 377 -7.21 -26.36 -9.83
C HIS A 377 -5.84 -25.86 -9.39
N ASP A 378 -5.17 -25.08 -10.23
CA ASP A 378 -3.88 -24.48 -9.90
C ASP A 378 -3.99 -23.28 -8.95
N SER A 379 -5.19 -22.68 -8.82
CA SER A 379 -5.37 -21.44 -8.09
C SER A 379 -5.20 -21.59 -6.58
N TRP A 380 -4.68 -20.52 -5.96
CA TRP A 380 -4.64 -20.41 -4.50
C TRP A 380 -6.03 -20.59 -3.88
N LEU A 381 -7.08 -20.10 -4.55
CA LEU A 381 -8.45 -20.20 -4.05
C LEU A 381 -8.87 -21.66 -3.90
N PHE A 382 -8.68 -22.46 -4.95
CA PHE A 382 -9.03 -23.88 -4.91
C PHE A 382 -8.24 -24.61 -3.83
N LYS A 383 -6.91 -24.43 -3.78
CA LYS A 383 -6.04 -25.08 -2.78
C LYS A 383 -6.45 -24.73 -1.36
N SER A 384 -6.69 -23.45 -1.08
CA SER A 384 -7.08 -22.97 0.24
C SER A 384 -8.46 -23.48 0.68
N CYS A 385 -9.42 -23.55 -0.24
CA CYS A 385 -10.74 -24.13 0.03
C CYS A 385 -10.66 -25.64 0.31
N GLN A 386 -9.83 -26.39 -0.42
CA GLN A 386 -9.62 -27.83 -0.17
C GLN A 386 -8.94 -28.09 1.18
N GLU A 387 -8.02 -27.23 1.59
CA GLU A 387 -7.35 -27.30 2.89
C GLU A 387 -8.25 -26.81 4.06
N GLY A 388 -9.38 -26.16 3.77
CA GLY A 388 -10.28 -25.58 4.78
C GLY A 388 -9.69 -24.36 5.50
N THR A 389 -8.69 -23.71 4.91
CA THR A 389 -8.06 -22.50 5.48
C THR A 389 -8.87 -21.24 5.23
N VAL A 390 -9.73 -21.26 4.20
CA VAL A 390 -10.73 -20.23 3.87
C VAL A 390 -12.13 -20.84 3.79
N LEU A 391 -13.17 -20.01 3.81
CA LEU A 391 -14.59 -20.43 3.82
C LEU A 391 -14.95 -21.34 5.02
N ASN A 392 -14.30 -21.09 6.15
CA ASN A 392 -14.41 -21.87 7.39
C ASN A 392 -15.16 -21.12 8.50
N GLY A 393 -15.95 -20.09 8.14
CA GLY A 393 -16.75 -19.32 9.07
C GLY A 393 -18.00 -20.05 9.58
N ARG A 394 -18.89 -19.29 10.23
CA ARG A 394 -20.10 -19.84 10.84
C ARG A 394 -21.06 -20.36 9.78
N LYS A 395 -21.60 -21.55 10.01
CA LYS A 395 -22.67 -22.10 9.20
C LYS A 395 -23.99 -21.41 9.53
N LEU A 396 -24.81 -21.26 8.50
CA LEU A 396 -26.19 -20.79 8.62
C LEU A 396 -27.08 -22.00 8.90
N ASN A 397 -27.72 -22.00 10.06
CA ASN A 397 -28.70 -23.03 10.40
C ASN A 397 -30.03 -22.70 9.71
N LEU A 398 -30.48 -23.60 8.84
CA LEU A 398 -31.80 -23.54 8.24
C LEU A 398 -32.83 -24.18 9.17
N SER A 399 -34.11 -23.85 8.98
CA SER A 399 -35.22 -24.26 9.85
C SER A 399 -35.46 -25.78 9.90
N ASP A 400 -34.88 -26.54 8.99
CA ASP A 400 -34.98 -28.00 8.86
C ASP A 400 -33.79 -28.76 9.49
N GLY A 401 -32.88 -28.05 10.17
CA GLY A 401 -31.68 -28.65 10.75
C GLY A 401 -30.55 -28.90 9.74
N LEU A 402 -30.68 -28.41 8.50
CA LEU A 402 -29.60 -28.36 7.54
C LEU A 402 -28.76 -27.10 7.75
N ASP A 403 -27.44 -27.25 7.58
CA ASP A 403 -26.49 -26.16 7.76
C ASP A 403 -25.83 -25.80 6.43
N VAL A 404 -25.87 -24.52 6.05
CA VAL A 404 -25.17 -24.01 4.87
C VAL A 404 -23.88 -23.31 5.30
N GLY A 405 -22.75 -23.87 4.89
CA GLY A 405 -21.43 -23.26 5.09
C GLY A 405 -21.23 -22.00 4.26
N GLU A 406 -20.05 -21.40 4.39
CA GLU A 406 -19.63 -20.32 3.49
C GLU A 406 -19.37 -20.85 2.08
N TYR A 407 -19.78 -20.10 1.06
CA TYR A 407 -19.64 -20.52 -0.33
C TYR A 407 -19.39 -19.34 -1.27
N ILE A 408 -18.99 -19.65 -2.50
CA ILE A 408 -18.73 -18.72 -3.59
C ILE A 408 -19.65 -19.07 -4.75
N ILE A 409 -20.11 -18.06 -5.49
CA ILE A 409 -20.87 -18.22 -6.73
C ILE A 409 -19.91 -18.30 -7.91
N GLY A 410 -20.04 -19.34 -8.75
CA GLY A 410 -19.33 -19.47 -10.01
C GLY A 410 -20.29 -19.55 -11.19
N ASP A 411 -19.84 -19.14 -12.38
CA ASP A 411 -20.59 -19.35 -13.63
C ASP A 411 -20.75 -20.84 -13.99
N ALA A 412 -21.56 -21.10 -15.03
CA ALA A 412 -21.91 -22.46 -15.46
C ALA A 412 -20.72 -23.29 -15.99
N GLY A 413 -19.58 -22.65 -16.28
CA GLY A 413 -18.36 -23.32 -16.73
C GLY A 413 -17.54 -23.93 -15.59
N TYR A 414 -17.81 -23.52 -14.34
CA TYR A 414 -17.20 -24.11 -13.15
C TYR A 414 -17.86 -25.44 -12.75
N PRO A 415 -17.13 -26.30 -12.00
CA PRO A 415 -17.72 -27.49 -11.39
C PRO A 415 -18.54 -27.09 -10.15
N LEU A 416 -19.60 -27.84 -9.88
CA LEU A 416 -20.34 -27.72 -8.62
C LEU A 416 -19.53 -28.40 -7.49
N LEU A 417 -19.15 -27.63 -6.46
CA LEU A 417 -18.40 -28.11 -5.29
C LEU A 417 -19.10 -27.66 -3.99
N PRO A 418 -18.81 -28.27 -2.83
CA PRO A 418 -19.42 -27.87 -1.55
C PRO A 418 -19.26 -26.39 -1.19
N TRP A 419 -18.25 -25.73 -1.75
CA TRP A 419 -17.92 -24.31 -1.53
C TRP A 419 -18.04 -23.44 -2.80
N LEU A 420 -18.33 -24.04 -3.97
CA LEU A 420 -18.47 -23.34 -5.25
C LEU A 420 -19.80 -23.73 -5.91
N LEU A 421 -20.77 -22.84 -5.82
CA LEU A 421 -22.12 -23.08 -6.30
C LEU A 421 -22.30 -22.51 -7.71
N THR A 422 -22.74 -23.38 -8.62
CA THR A 422 -23.01 -23.07 -10.02
C THR A 422 -24.52 -23.13 -10.28
N PRO A 423 -25.03 -22.48 -11.33
CA PRO A 423 -26.47 -22.43 -11.56
C PRO A 423 -27.00 -23.82 -11.95
N TYR A 424 -28.27 -24.08 -11.64
CA TYR A 424 -28.96 -25.26 -12.16
C TYR A 424 -28.99 -25.18 -13.69
N ARG A 425 -28.54 -26.25 -14.36
CA ARG A 425 -28.57 -26.34 -15.82
C ARG A 425 -29.98 -26.75 -16.25
N LEU A 426 -30.50 -26.15 -17.33
CA LEU A 426 -31.63 -26.73 -18.04
C LEU A 426 -31.09 -27.89 -18.88
N GLU A 427 -31.57 -29.11 -18.65
CA GLU A 427 -31.32 -30.20 -19.58
C GLU A 427 -32.33 -30.14 -20.73
N ASP A 428 -31.95 -30.62 -21.93
CA ASP A 428 -32.84 -30.63 -23.11
C ASP A 428 -34.19 -31.36 -22.84
N LYS A 429 -34.24 -32.24 -21.82
CA LYS A 429 -35.46 -32.95 -21.39
C LYS A 429 -36.44 -32.05 -20.63
N ASP A 430 -35.96 -30.98 -20.00
CA ASP A 430 -36.77 -30.02 -19.24
C ASP A 430 -37.46 -28.98 -20.16
N LEU A 431 -37.09 -28.95 -21.45
CA LEU A 431 -37.77 -28.14 -22.47
C LEU A 431 -39.09 -28.78 -22.93
N LEU A 432 -39.27 -30.09 -22.73
CA LEU A 432 -40.45 -30.85 -23.14
C LEU A 432 -41.53 -30.93 -22.04
N PHE A 433 -41.16 -30.71 -20.78
CA PHE A 433 -42.06 -30.55 -19.65
C PHE A 433 -41.87 -29.14 -19.11
N ALA A 434 -42.74 -28.23 -19.54
CA ALA A 434 -42.82 -26.90 -18.99
C ALA A 434 -43.09 -26.99 -17.48
N ASP A 435 -42.03 -26.95 -16.66
CA ASP A 435 -41.92 -26.20 -15.41
C ASP A 435 -40.58 -26.50 -14.73
N PHE A 436 -39.63 -25.58 -14.90
CA PHE A 436 -38.41 -25.53 -14.09
C PHE A 436 -38.81 -25.34 -12.61
N PRO A 437 -38.40 -26.20 -11.66
CA PRO A 437 -38.90 -26.12 -10.29
C PRO A 437 -38.73 -24.70 -9.70
N PRO A 438 -39.75 -24.12 -9.04
CA PRO A 438 -39.72 -22.71 -8.63
C PRO A 438 -38.52 -22.32 -7.77
N TYR A 439 -38.02 -23.25 -6.93
CA TYR A 439 -36.85 -23.02 -6.09
C TYR A 439 -35.55 -22.96 -6.90
N GLN A 440 -35.41 -23.76 -7.97
CA GLN A 440 -34.27 -23.70 -8.88
C GLN A 440 -34.32 -22.40 -9.70
N ALA A 441 -35.52 -22.00 -10.15
CA ALA A 441 -35.75 -20.74 -10.85
C ALA A 441 -35.30 -19.54 -10.02
N GLU A 442 -35.72 -19.51 -8.75
CA GLU A 442 -35.37 -18.43 -7.82
C GLU A 442 -33.89 -18.43 -7.47
N PHE A 443 -33.28 -19.61 -7.26
CA PHE A 443 -31.83 -19.71 -7.07
C PHE A 443 -31.07 -19.17 -8.27
N ASN A 444 -31.40 -19.62 -9.48
CA ASN A 444 -30.76 -19.15 -10.71
C ASN A 444 -30.97 -17.64 -10.92
N ARG A 445 -32.14 -17.09 -10.61
CA ARG A 445 -32.40 -15.64 -10.67
C ARG A 445 -31.45 -14.85 -9.76
N ARG A 446 -31.28 -15.28 -8.50
CA ARG A 446 -30.37 -14.63 -7.55
C ARG A 446 -28.90 -14.85 -7.91
N HIS A 447 -28.56 -16.05 -8.39
CA HIS A 447 -27.23 -16.43 -8.86
C HIS A 447 -26.79 -15.57 -10.03
N SER A 448 -27.65 -15.43 -11.06
CA SER A 448 -27.41 -14.54 -12.21
C SER A 448 -27.26 -13.08 -11.79
N ALA A 449 -28.14 -12.59 -10.90
CA ALA A 449 -28.03 -11.22 -10.39
C ALA A 449 -26.72 -10.95 -9.63
N ALA A 450 -26.17 -11.97 -8.94
CA ALA A 450 -24.86 -11.86 -8.31
C ALA A 450 -23.72 -11.90 -9.35
N LEU A 451 -23.84 -12.73 -10.39
CA LEU A 451 -22.88 -12.76 -11.50
C LEU A 451 -22.80 -11.44 -12.29
N ASP A 452 -23.88 -10.67 -12.38
CA ASP A 452 -23.87 -9.35 -13.04
C ASP A 452 -22.89 -8.35 -12.41
N ILE A 453 -22.51 -8.56 -11.13
CA ILE A 453 -21.41 -7.82 -10.49
C ILE A 453 -20.12 -7.98 -11.32
N THR A 454 -19.81 -9.20 -11.77
CA THR A 454 -18.55 -9.50 -12.46
C THR A 454 -18.44 -8.74 -13.78
N LEU A 455 -19.53 -8.65 -14.53
CA LEU A 455 -19.60 -7.88 -15.78
C LEU A 455 -19.42 -6.39 -15.52
N SER A 456 -20.04 -5.87 -14.46
CA SER A 456 -19.93 -4.46 -14.06
C SER A 456 -18.50 -4.10 -13.67
N VAL A 457 -17.85 -4.94 -12.85
CA VAL A 457 -16.46 -4.74 -12.44
C VAL A 457 -15.52 -4.80 -13.63
N LEU A 458 -15.61 -5.87 -14.44
CA LEU A 458 -14.69 -6.07 -15.56
C LEU A 458 -14.83 -4.97 -16.62
N ARG A 459 -16.06 -4.49 -16.88
CA ARG A 459 -16.29 -3.34 -17.76
C ARG A 459 -15.61 -2.09 -17.22
N ARG A 460 -15.91 -1.68 -15.98
CA ARG A 460 -15.30 -0.48 -15.36
C ARG A 460 -13.78 -0.58 -15.31
N TRP A 461 -13.26 -1.77 -14.98
CA TRP A 461 -11.84 -2.05 -14.89
C TRP A 461 -11.15 -1.90 -16.26
N LYS A 462 -11.68 -2.53 -17.32
CA LYS A 462 -11.12 -2.42 -18.67
C LYS A 462 -11.28 -1.03 -19.29
N ASP A 463 -12.41 -0.35 -19.02
CA ASP A 463 -12.65 1.02 -19.48
C ASP A 463 -11.68 2.02 -18.86
N THR A 464 -11.27 1.78 -17.60
CA THR A 464 -10.30 2.60 -16.87
C THR A 464 -8.87 2.26 -17.30
N TRP A 465 -8.51 0.97 -17.34
CA TRP A 465 -7.15 0.50 -17.59
C TRP A 465 -7.04 -0.12 -18.99
N LYS A 466 -7.12 0.71 -20.03
CA LYS A 466 -7.22 0.27 -21.43
C LYS A 466 -5.99 -0.51 -21.93
N ILE A 467 -4.87 -0.46 -21.21
CA ILE A 467 -3.70 -1.29 -21.49
C ILE A 467 -4.03 -2.79 -21.53
N LEU A 468 -5.06 -3.23 -20.80
CA LEU A 468 -5.50 -4.62 -20.74
C LEU A 468 -6.08 -5.11 -22.08
N ASP A 469 -6.73 -4.22 -22.82
CA ASP A 469 -7.34 -4.57 -24.11
C ASP A 469 -6.44 -4.25 -25.29
N ARG A 470 -5.71 -3.12 -25.25
CA ARG A 470 -5.02 -2.55 -26.43
C ARG A 470 -3.50 -2.45 -26.29
N GLY A 471 -2.96 -2.73 -25.11
CA GLY A 471 -1.61 -2.33 -24.75
C GLY A 471 -0.52 -3.22 -25.34
N VAL A 472 0.34 -2.63 -26.17
CA VAL A 472 1.69 -3.16 -26.45
C VAL A 472 2.64 -2.56 -25.40
N GLY A 473 2.59 -3.11 -24.19
CA GLY A 473 3.40 -2.62 -23.07
C GLY A 473 4.74 -3.34 -22.94
N SER A 474 5.76 -2.65 -22.44
CA SER A 474 7.06 -3.27 -22.09
C SER A 474 7.03 -4.10 -20.79
N CYS A 475 5.93 -4.03 -20.04
CA CYS A 475 5.78 -4.71 -18.75
C CYS A 475 5.29 -6.15 -18.91
N PRO A 476 5.71 -7.09 -18.05
CA PRO A 476 5.14 -8.43 -18.03
C PRO A 476 3.60 -8.41 -17.84
N PRO A 477 2.81 -9.05 -18.71
CA PRO A 477 1.34 -9.05 -18.65
C PRO A 477 0.76 -9.38 -17.27
N SER A 478 1.36 -10.35 -16.57
CA SER A 478 0.91 -10.77 -15.25
C SER A 478 1.03 -9.69 -14.19
N GLN A 479 2.13 -8.93 -14.20
CA GLN A 479 2.37 -7.82 -13.27
C GLN A 479 1.47 -6.63 -13.62
N THR A 480 1.28 -6.35 -14.92
CA THR A 480 0.36 -5.30 -15.39
C THR A 480 -1.07 -5.54 -14.91
N ILE A 481 -1.61 -6.77 -15.10
CA ILE A 481 -2.93 -7.14 -14.56
C ILE A 481 -2.98 -6.92 -13.05
N CYS A 482 -1.95 -7.41 -12.33
CA CYS A 482 -1.90 -7.30 -10.88
C CYS A 482 -1.95 -5.83 -10.41
N ALA A 483 -1.13 -4.96 -11.02
CA ALA A 483 -1.12 -3.54 -10.73
C ALA A 483 -2.47 -2.87 -11.05
N CYS A 484 -3.10 -3.20 -12.18
CA CYS A 484 -4.41 -2.66 -12.53
C CYS A 484 -5.52 -3.12 -11.55
N CYS A 485 -5.50 -4.36 -11.07
CA CYS A 485 -6.43 -4.84 -10.04
C CYS A 485 -6.22 -4.11 -8.70
N ILE A 486 -4.95 -3.92 -8.31
CA ILE A 486 -4.61 -3.18 -7.08
C ILE A 486 -5.06 -1.72 -7.18
N LEU A 487 -4.76 -1.04 -8.29
CA LEU A 487 -5.16 0.35 -8.51
C LEU A 487 -6.67 0.51 -8.51
N HIS A 488 -7.40 -0.42 -9.14
CA HIS A 488 -8.87 -0.43 -9.11
C HIS A 488 -9.42 -0.52 -7.69
N ASN A 489 -8.85 -1.41 -6.87
CA ASN A 489 -9.25 -1.53 -5.47
C ASN A 489 -8.93 -0.27 -4.68
N ILE A 490 -7.75 0.31 -4.85
CA ILE A 490 -7.35 1.57 -4.18
C ILE A 490 -8.32 2.71 -4.54
N VAL A 491 -8.70 2.84 -5.81
CA VAL A 491 -9.67 3.87 -6.22
C VAL A 491 -11.02 3.68 -5.52
N ILE A 492 -11.45 2.44 -5.29
CA ILE A 492 -12.69 2.17 -4.56
C ILE A 492 -12.53 2.44 -3.06
N ASP A 493 -11.46 1.95 -2.44
CA ASP A 493 -11.16 2.15 -1.01
C ASP A 493 -11.18 3.64 -0.64
N MET A 494 -10.46 4.45 -1.40
CA MET A 494 -10.35 5.89 -1.15
C MET A 494 -11.66 6.64 -1.43
N GLN A 495 -12.54 6.10 -2.29
CA GLN A 495 -13.87 6.67 -2.51
C GLN A 495 -14.81 6.36 -1.34
N GLU A 496 -14.80 5.13 -0.82
CA GLU A 496 -15.61 4.72 0.33
C GLU A 496 -15.22 5.47 1.61
N GLU A 497 -13.92 5.61 1.92
CA GLU A 497 -13.44 6.32 3.11
C GLU A 497 -13.93 7.79 3.15
N GLU A 498 -13.85 8.50 2.02
CA GLU A 498 -14.31 9.88 1.92
C GLU A 498 -15.85 9.98 2.03
N GLU A 499 -16.61 9.04 1.47
CA GLU A 499 -18.07 9.01 1.61
C GLU A 499 -18.51 8.77 3.07
N GLU A 500 -17.80 7.91 3.81
CA GLU A 500 -18.02 7.69 5.24
C GLU A 500 -17.71 8.95 6.05
N GLU A 501 -16.59 9.63 5.77
CA GLU A 501 -16.23 10.90 6.42
C GLU A 501 -17.25 12.01 6.12
N GLU A 502 -17.70 12.15 4.87
CA GLU A 502 -18.74 13.11 4.50
C GLU A 502 -20.06 12.82 5.22
N GLU A 503 -20.45 11.54 5.32
CA GLU A 503 -21.66 11.15 6.04
C GLU A 503 -21.55 11.42 7.54
N GLU A 504 -20.38 11.17 8.14
CA GLU A 504 -20.11 11.51 9.54
C GLU A 504 -20.18 13.02 9.77
N VAL A 505 -19.57 13.83 8.90
CA VAL A 505 -19.66 15.31 8.96
C VAL A 505 -21.10 15.79 8.81
N ARG A 506 -21.90 15.20 7.92
CA ARG A 506 -23.35 15.52 7.80
C ARG A 506 -24.11 15.16 9.07
N ARG A 507 -23.74 14.08 9.76
CA ARG A 507 -24.34 13.65 11.04
C ARG A 507 -23.89 14.50 12.23
N LEU A 508 -22.76 15.20 12.13
CA LEU A 508 -22.29 16.17 13.13
C LEU A 508 -23.10 17.49 13.15
N ALA A 509 -24.17 17.61 12.35
CA ALA A 509 -25.07 18.75 12.43
C ALA A 509 -25.65 18.88 13.85
N ASP A 510 -25.17 19.89 14.59
CA ASP A 510 -25.59 20.21 15.94
C ASP A 510 -27.09 20.52 15.98
N GLU A 511 -27.83 19.88 16.90
CA GLU A 511 -29.25 20.14 17.12
C GLU A 511 -29.52 21.64 17.35
N ASP A 512 -28.59 22.35 18.01
CA ASP A 512 -28.69 23.79 18.25
C ASP A 512 -28.46 24.61 16.98
N ALA A 513 -27.57 24.17 16.08
CA ALA A 513 -27.37 24.81 14.78
C ALA A 513 -28.58 24.61 13.86
N VAL A 514 -29.18 23.43 13.86
CA VAL A 514 -30.44 23.15 13.15
C VAL A 514 -31.56 24.03 13.70
N ARG A 515 -31.70 24.12 15.03
CA ARG A 515 -32.68 24.97 15.70
C ARG A 515 -32.48 26.45 15.36
N MET A 516 -31.25 26.94 15.38
CA MET A 516 -30.93 28.34 15.01
C MET A 516 -31.28 28.63 13.56
N ARG A 517 -30.94 27.73 12.63
CA ARG A 517 -31.31 27.86 11.21
C ARG A 517 -32.83 27.94 11.03
N ASP A 518 -33.58 27.09 11.73
CA ASP A 518 -35.03 27.04 11.62
C ASP A 518 -35.69 28.28 12.26
N ILE A 519 -35.15 28.81 13.37
CA ILE A 519 -35.57 30.09 13.96
C ILE A 519 -35.30 31.24 12.99
N LEU A 520 -34.10 31.30 12.41
CA LEU A 520 -33.70 32.33 11.46
C LEU A 520 -34.59 32.28 10.20
N SER A 521 -34.87 31.09 9.69
CA SER A 521 -35.74 30.89 8.53
C SER A 521 -37.16 31.41 8.79
N ARG A 522 -37.73 31.13 9.97
CA ARG A 522 -39.03 31.65 10.38
C ARG A 522 -39.04 33.17 10.48
N HIS A 523 -37.99 33.76 11.07
CA HIS A 523 -37.85 35.20 11.18
C HIS A 523 -37.73 35.89 9.80
N LEU A 524 -37.03 35.27 8.85
CA LEU A 524 -36.91 35.79 7.48
C LEU A 524 -38.25 35.77 6.73
N MET A 525 -39.10 34.76 6.97
CA MET A 525 -40.47 34.73 6.43
C MET A 525 -41.35 35.85 7.03
N GLU A 526 -41.26 36.08 8.34
CA GLU A 526 -42.06 37.10 9.03
C GLU A 526 -41.62 38.53 8.67
N SER A 527 -40.31 38.76 8.49
CA SER A 527 -39.74 40.05 8.07
C SER A 527 -39.94 40.36 6.58
N GLY A 528 -39.96 39.34 5.71
CA GLY A 528 -40.31 39.46 4.29
C GLY A 528 -41.76 39.90 4.06
N GLY A 529 -42.68 39.48 4.95
CA GLY A 529 -44.07 39.95 4.92
C GLY A 529 -44.22 41.42 5.32
N HIS A 530 -43.39 41.92 6.23
CA HIS A 530 -43.39 43.35 6.60
C HIS A 530 -42.77 44.24 5.52
N THR A 531 -41.71 43.82 4.84
CA THR A 531 -41.12 44.60 3.73
C THR A 531 -42.01 44.66 2.50
N MET A 532 -42.76 43.59 2.19
CA MET A 532 -43.77 43.64 1.11
C MET A 532 -44.98 44.50 1.47
N ALA A 533 -45.46 44.45 2.72
CA ALA A 533 -46.58 45.29 3.16
C ALA A 533 -46.24 46.79 3.20
N VAL A 534 -44.99 47.15 3.55
CA VAL A 534 -44.52 48.55 3.48
C VAL A 534 -44.39 49.03 2.03
N ALA A 535 -43.93 48.18 1.12
CA ALA A 535 -43.85 48.50 -0.31
C ALA A 535 -45.23 48.70 -0.97
N GLU A 536 -46.25 47.89 -0.60
CA GLU A 536 -47.62 48.05 -1.09
C GLU A 536 -48.33 49.28 -0.50
N ALA A 537 -48.07 49.61 0.77
CA ALA A 537 -48.62 50.81 1.40
C ALA A 537 -48.08 52.11 0.78
N ASP A 538 -46.79 52.17 0.41
CA ASP A 538 -46.20 53.31 -0.28
C ASP A 538 -46.75 53.49 -1.71
N GLN A 539 -47.07 52.38 -2.41
CA GLN A 539 -47.70 52.44 -3.73
C GLN A 539 -49.17 52.87 -3.71
N GLN A 540 -49.92 52.52 -2.67
CA GLN A 540 -51.30 52.98 -2.51
C GLN A 540 -51.39 54.43 -2.02
N ALA A 541 -50.45 54.92 -1.21
CA ALA A 541 -50.37 56.34 -0.85
C ALA A 541 -50.06 57.24 -2.06
N ALA A 542 -49.23 56.77 -3.00
CA ALA A 542 -48.92 57.50 -4.24
C ALA A 542 -50.10 57.56 -5.23
N ALA A 543 -51.00 56.58 -5.21
CA ALA A 543 -52.16 56.53 -6.11
C ALA A 543 -53.33 57.43 -5.65
N VAL A 544 -53.44 57.74 -4.35
CA VAL A 544 -54.51 58.59 -3.82
C VAL A 544 -54.19 60.09 -3.97
N ALA A 545 -52.92 60.46 -4.10
CA ALA A 545 -52.49 61.85 -4.26
C ALA A 545 -52.62 62.42 -5.69
N SER A 546 -52.91 61.59 -6.70
CA SER A 546 -52.94 62.01 -8.12
C SER A 546 -54.35 62.16 -8.73
N GLY A 547 -55.41 62.01 -7.91
CA GLY A 547 -56.81 62.01 -8.36
C GLY A 547 -57.63 63.23 -7.98
N SER A 548 -57.16 64.46 -8.24
CA SER A 548 -58.04 65.65 -8.22
C SER A 548 -57.39 66.85 -8.94
N GLY A 549 -57.94 67.24 -10.10
CA GLY A 549 -57.65 68.54 -10.70
C GLY A 549 -57.54 68.54 -12.23
N ASP A 550 -58.68 68.38 -12.88
CA ASP A 550 -58.93 68.74 -14.28
C ASP A 550 -58.59 70.22 -14.56
N GLY A 551 -58.18 70.53 -15.79
CA GLY A 551 -58.51 71.84 -16.38
C GLY A 551 -57.44 72.54 -17.21
N ASN A 552 -57.72 72.53 -18.52
CA ASN A 552 -57.65 73.66 -19.45
C ASN A 552 -56.45 73.84 -20.39
N ASN A 553 -56.87 74.00 -21.65
CA ASN A 553 -56.36 74.87 -22.73
C ASN A 553 -54.99 74.48 -23.32
N GLU A 554 -54.66 74.67 -24.60
CA GLU A 554 -55.28 75.16 -25.84
C GLU A 554 -54.13 74.91 -26.87
N GLN A 555 -54.33 74.15 -27.94
CA GLN A 555 -54.32 74.66 -29.33
C GLN A 555 -53.30 75.77 -29.67
N GLY A 556 -52.47 75.49 -30.70
CA GLY A 556 -51.70 76.48 -31.48
C GLY A 556 -50.24 76.04 -31.69
N ALA A 557 -49.93 75.16 -32.64
CA ALA A 557 -49.64 75.48 -34.06
C ALA A 557 -48.51 76.51 -34.26
N CYS A 558 -47.32 76.00 -34.60
CA CYS A 558 -46.53 76.35 -35.78
C CYS A 558 -45.40 75.33 -35.95
#